data_AF-A0A1W2CCU5-F1
#
_entry.id   AF-A0A1W2CCU5-F1
#
_cell.length_a   1.000
_cell.length_b   1.000
_cell.length_c   1.000
_cell.angle_alpha   90.00
_cell.angle_beta   90.00
_cell.angle_gamma   90.00
#
_symmetry.space_group_name_H-M   'P 1'
#
loop_
_entity.id
_entity.type
_entity.pdbx_description
1 polymer ?
#
loop_
_entity_poly.entity_id
_entity_poly.type
_entity_poly.pdbx_seq_one_letter_code
_entity_poly.pdbx_strand_id
1 'polypeptide(L)'
;MHDRALWYPTVTATNASGATTALVGSPRTIADSILDYIDLGADLISIRGYDNYNDAVDYGRHVLPLVREGIREREDAKRKAAA
;
A
#
# COMPACT_ATOMS: atom_id res chain seq x y z
N MET A 1 -2.37 -14.83 -8.66
CA MET A 1 -1.54 -13.66 -8.29
C MET A 1 -1.92 -13.30 -6.87
N HIS A 2 -0.97 -13.30 -5.93
CA HIS A 2 -1.20 -12.86 -4.55
C HIS A 2 -0.42 -11.57 -4.31
N ASP A 3 -1.05 -10.60 -3.67
CA ASP A 3 -0.38 -9.36 -3.26
C ASP A 3 0.67 -9.67 -2.17
N ARG A 4 1.76 -8.88 -2.19
CA ARG A 4 2.96 -9.07 -1.37
C ARG A 4 2.70 -9.05 0.14
N ALA A 5 1.73 -8.26 0.59
CA ALA A 5 1.49 -7.98 2.00
C ALA A 5 0.05 -8.29 2.43
N LEU A 6 -0.78 -8.80 1.52
CA LEU A 6 -2.21 -9.00 1.77
C LEU A 6 -2.49 -10.10 2.80
N TRP A 7 -3.04 -9.66 3.93
CA TRP A 7 -3.36 -10.46 5.10
C TRP A 7 -4.85 -10.82 5.12
N TYR A 8 -5.13 -12.12 4.99
CA TYR A 8 -6.48 -12.71 4.94
C TYR A 8 -7.09 -13.24 6.25
N PRO A 9 -6.35 -13.57 7.33
CA PRO A 9 -6.94 -14.23 8.50
C PRO A 9 -8.16 -13.55 9.13
N THR A 10 -8.27 -12.22 9.11
CA THR A 10 -9.47 -11.51 9.59
C THR A 10 -10.71 -11.85 8.76
N VAL A 11 -10.57 -11.91 7.42
CA VAL A 11 -11.62 -12.32 6.48
C VAL A 11 -12.08 -13.74 6.79
N THR A 12 -11.13 -14.66 6.93
CA THR A 12 -11.42 -16.07 7.22
C THR A 12 -12.11 -16.25 8.57
N ALA A 13 -11.66 -15.52 9.60
CA ALA A 13 -12.21 -15.64 10.96
C ALA A 13 -13.62 -15.07 11.10
N THR A 14 -13.96 -14.03 10.33
CA THR A 14 -15.23 -13.31 10.45
C THR A 14 -16.23 -13.67 9.36
N ASN A 15 -15.80 -14.41 8.34
CA ASN A 15 -16.53 -14.60 7.08
C ASN A 15 -16.98 -13.26 6.44
N ALA A 16 -16.25 -12.17 6.74
CA ALA A 16 -16.55 -10.84 6.25
C ALA A 16 -16.09 -10.69 4.79
N SER A 17 -16.70 -9.75 4.08
CA SER A 17 -16.33 -9.39 2.71
C SER A 17 -15.91 -7.92 2.61
N GLY A 18 -15.58 -7.45 1.40
CA GLY A 18 -15.18 -6.06 1.16
C GLY A 18 -13.79 -5.73 1.73
N ALA A 19 -13.64 -4.53 2.31
CA ALA A 19 -12.37 -4.01 2.84
C ALA A 19 -11.99 -4.62 4.20
N THR A 20 -11.93 -5.96 4.26
CA THR A 20 -11.64 -6.72 5.50
C THR A 20 -10.26 -7.41 5.46
N THR A 21 -9.53 -7.24 4.37
CA THR A 21 -8.10 -7.57 4.27
C THR A 21 -7.24 -6.40 4.75
N ALA A 22 -6.01 -6.68 5.18
CA ALA A 22 -5.03 -5.67 5.57
C ALA A 22 -3.70 -5.88 4.83
N LEU A 23 -2.89 -4.83 4.69
CA LEU A 23 -1.48 -4.97 4.32
C LEU A 23 -0.66 -5.06 5.61
N VAL A 24 0.05 -6.17 5.82
CA VAL A 24 0.79 -6.41 7.07
C VAL A 24 2.27 -6.63 6.76
N GLY A 25 3.12 -5.88 7.45
CA GLY A 25 4.57 -5.96 7.29
C GLY A 25 5.27 -4.72 7.84
N SER A 26 6.54 -4.54 7.45
CA SER A 26 7.26 -3.30 7.74
C SER A 26 6.66 -2.11 6.95
N PRO A 27 6.91 -0.86 7.36
CA PRO A 27 6.47 0.31 6.59
C PRO A 27 6.92 0.28 5.12
N ARG A 28 8.13 -0.25 4.86
CA ARG A 28 8.66 -0.43 3.51
C ARG A 28 7.90 -1.51 2.74
N THR A 29 7.60 -2.64 3.37
CA THR A 29 6.81 -3.72 2.75
C THR A 29 5.43 -3.23 2.33
N ILE A 30 4.78 -2.44 3.18
CA ILE A 30 3.47 -1.83 2.90
C ILE A 30 3.60 -0.83 1.75
N ALA A 31 4.60 0.05 1.79
CA ALA A 31 4.83 1.02 0.71
C ALA A 31 5.08 0.34 -0.64
N ASP A 32 5.88 -0.73 -0.66
CA ASP A 32 6.15 -1.45 -1.90
C ASP A 32 4.88 -2.13 -2.46
N SER A 33 4.01 -2.70 -1.61
CA SER A 33 2.72 -3.27 -2.05
C SER A 33 1.80 -2.18 -2.63
N ILE A 34 1.74 -1.00 -2.00
CA ILE A 34 1.00 0.14 -2.54
C ILE A 34 1.52 0.54 -3.92
N LEU A 35 2.84 0.58 -4.09
CA LEU A 35 3.46 0.91 -5.36
C LEU A 35 3.20 -0.16 -6.43
N ASP A 36 3.18 -1.45 -6.07
CA ASP A 36 2.78 -2.53 -6.98
C ASP A 36 1.34 -2.31 -7.49
N TYR A 37 0.41 -1.87 -6.64
CA TYR A 37 -0.95 -1.53 -7.07
C TYR A 37 -0.99 -0.32 -8.02
N ILE A 38 -0.17 0.69 -7.76
CA ILE A 38 -0.04 1.86 -8.66
C ILE A 38 0.51 1.41 -10.02
N ASP A 39 1.50 0.52 -10.05
CA ASP A 39 2.07 -0.04 -11.29
C ASP A 39 1.03 -0.86 -12.07
N LEU A 40 0.07 -1.48 -11.37
CA LEU A 40 -1.08 -2.15 -11.99
C LEU A 40 -2.17 -1.19 -12.49
N GLY A 41 -2.04 0.12 -12.25
CA GLY A 41 -2.96 1.15 -12.71
C GLY A 41 -4.00 1.61 -11.68
N ALA A 42 -3.79 1.37 -10.39
CA ALA A 42 -4.67 1.90 -9.35
C ALA A 42 -4.43 3.40 -9.13
N ASP A 43 -5.44 4.23 -9.36
CA ASP A 43 -5.39 5.68 -9.11
C ASP A 43 -5.77 6.06 -7.67
N LEU A 44 -6.47 5.17 -6.96
CA LEU A 44 -6.94 5.39 -5.60
C LEU A 44 -6.66 4.18 -4.71
N ILE A 45 -6.00 4.43 -3.59
CA ILE A 45 -5.80 3.44 -2.53
C ILE A 45 -6.63 3.86 -1.32
N SER A 46 -7.68 3.10 -1.03
CA SER A 46 -8.55 3.33 0.13
C SER A 46 -8.20 2.36 1.25
N ILE A 47 -7.73 2.89 2.39
CA ILE A 47 -7.34 2.10 3.56
C ILE A 47 -8.22 2.50 4.73
N ARG A 48 -8.92 1.51 5.30
CA ARG A 48 -9.66 1.65 6.55
C ARG A 48 -8.81 1.03 7.67
N GLY A 49 -8.32 1.89 8.56
CA GLY A 49 -7.59 1.48 9.75
C GLY A 49 -8.46 0.70 10.74
N TYR A 50 -7.82 0.08 11.72
CA TYR A 50 -8.49 -0.44 12.92
C TYR A 50 -8.60 0.64 14.00
N ASP A 51 -7.59 1.51 14.11
CA ASP A 51 -7.60 2.72 14.94
C ASP A 51 -7.41 3.93 14.02
N ASN A 52 -8.52 4.45 13.50
CA ASN A 52 -8.51 5.39 12.37
C ASN A 52 -7.60 6.61 12.57
N TYR A 53 -7.53 7.18 13.78
CA TYR A 53 -6.73 8.38 14.01
C TYR A 53 -5.24 8.05 14.07
N ASN A 54 -4.85 7.08 14.91
CA ASN A 54 -3.46 6.71 15.07
C ASN A 54 -2.90 6.08 13.79
N ASP A 55 -3.70 5.26 13.10
CA ASP A 55 -3.32 4.67 11.81
C ASP A 55 -3.08 5.78 10.77
N ALA A 56 -3.93 6.80 10.68
CA ALA A 56 -3.71 7.93 9.78
C ALA A 56 -2.41 8.69 10.08
N VAL A 57 -2.10 8.89 11.36
CA VAL A 57 -0.84 9.51 11.80
C VAL A 57 0.36 8.64 11.41
N ASP A 58 0.28 7.33 11.65
CA ASP A 58 1.36 6.39 11.37
C ASP A 58 1.58 6.20 9.87
N TYR A 59 0.53 6.15 9.06
CA TYR A 59 0.64 6.18 7.59
C TYR A 59 1.38 7.44 7.13
N GLY A 60 1.00 8.60 7.66
CA GLY A 60 1.65 9.87 7.34
C GLY A 60 3.12 9.91 7.72
N ARG A 61 3.48 9.30 8.86
CA ARG A 61 4.85 9.28 9.39
C ARG A 61 5.75 8.26 8.71
N HIS A 62 5.24 7.05 8.45
CA HIS A 62 6.07 5.90 8.12
C HIS A 62 5.90 5.36 6.69
N VAL A 63 4.72 5.51 6.08
CA VAL A 63 4.40 4.87 4.79
C VAL A 63 4.40 5.90 3.65
N LEU A 64 3.69 7.02 3.84
CA LEU A 64 3.49 8.02 2.79
C LEU A 64 4.81 8.61 2.24
N PRO A 65 5.85 8.88 3.05
CA PRO A 65 7.14 9.32 2.51
C PRO A 65 7.78 8.30 1.56
N LEU A 66 7.75 7.01 1.91
CA LEU A 66 8.32 5.93 1.12
C LEU A 66 7.58 5.72 -0.20
N VAL A 67 6.25 5.80 -0.19
CA VAL A 67 5.45 5.74 -1.42
C VAL A 67 5.78 6.91 -2.34
N ARG A 68 5.85 8.13 -1.80
CA ARG A 68 6.20 9.33 -2.61
C ARG A 68 7.60 9.24 -3.20
N GLU A 69 8.55 8.70 -2.45
CA GLU A 69 9.90 8.41 -2.95
C GLU A 69 9.86 7.40 -4.10
N GLY A 70 9.21 6.25 -3.90
CA GLY A 70 9.10 5.20 -4.92
C GLY A 70 8.35 5.63 -6.19
N ILE A 71 7.40 6.57 -6.09
CA ILE A 71 6.78 7.20 -7.27
C ILE A 71 7.81 8.05 -8.02
N ARG A 72 8.55 8.92 -7.33
CA ARG A 72 9.57 9.77 -7.95
C ARG A 72 10.63 8.94 -8.66
N GLU A 73 11.10 7.86 -8.05
CA GLU A 73 12.09 6.95 -8.65
C GLU A 73 11.59 6.32 -9.96
N ARG A 74 10.33 5.88 -9.99
CA ARG A 74 9.69 5.34 -11.20
C ARG A 74 9.58 6.39 -12.30
N GLU A 75 9.14 7.60 -11.95
CA GLU A 75 9.04 8.70 -12.92
C GLU A 75 10.42 9.11 -13.46
N ASP A 76 11.45 9.12 -12.63
CA ASP A 76 12.84 9.33 -13.04
C ASP A 76 13.33 8.23 -13.99
N ALA A 77 13.02 6.97 -13.69
CA ALA A 77 13.38 5.84 -14.53
C ALA A 77 12.68 5.91 -15.90
N LYS A 78 11.38 6.24 -15.94
CA LYS A 78 10.62 6.44 -17.18
C LYS A 78 11.22 7.57 -18.03
N ARG A 79 11.59 8.70 -17.40
CA ARG A 79 12.23 9.83 -18.09
C ARG A 79 13.58 9.45 -18.70
N LYS A 80 14.40 8.69 -17.97
CA LYS A 80 15.70 8.20 -18.47
C LYS A 80 15.56 7.22 -19.62
N ALA A 81 14.53 6.35 -19.59
CA ALA A 81 14.28 5.40 -20.67
C ALA A 81 13.77 6.05 -21.96
N ALA A 82 13.19 7.25 -21.87
CA ALA A 82 12.67 8.00 -23.01
C ALA A 82 13.69 8.97 -23.64
N ALA A 83 14.86 9.15 -23.01
CA ALA A 83 15.96 10.00 -23.47
C ALA A 83 17.00 9.17 -24.25
#